data_AF-A0A8J1MYI9-F1
#
_entry.id   AF-A0A8J1MYI9-F1
#
_cell.length_a   1.000
_cell.length_b   1.000
_cell.length_c   1.000
_cell.angle_alpha   90.00
_cell.angle_beta   90.00
_cell.angle_gamma   90.00
#
_symmetry.space_group_name_H-M   'P 1'
#
loop_
_entity.id
_entity.type
_entity.pdbx_description
1 polymer ?
#
loop_
_entity_poly.entity_id
_entity_poly.type
_entity_poly.pdbx_seq_one_letter_code
_entity_poly.pdbx_strand_id
1 'polypeptide(L)'
;MGAVTDGMRPAIPGMLGTRDFLDNGSFHDVIRKRLLIDGDGAGDDRRINLLVKSFLKWCSSGSQEEGYSQYQRMLSSLSQCEFSMGKTLLVHDMNLREMENYEKIYVDIESGIAAAHEKITECKKQILQAKRIRKNRQEYDALAKVIQQHPDRHETLKQLEALDKELKQLSHTKENVEDKLELRRKQFYVLLSTIHELQQTLENDDKLAEESQESPMETQNP
;
A
#
# COMPACT_ATOMS: atom_id res chain seq x y z
N MET A 1 -28.04 -10.51 13.13
CA MET A 1 -28.69 -9.20 13.33
C MET A 1 -27.66 -8.24 13.88
N GLY A 2 -27.32 -7.18 13.16
CA GLY A 2 -26.33 -6.18 13.56
C GLY A 2 -26.05 -5.27 12.37
N ALA A 3 -26.65 -4.09 12.40
CA ALA A 3 -26.86 -3.20 11.28
C ALA A 3 -25.56 -2.69 10.65
N VAL A 4 -25.52 -2.73 9.32
CA VAL A 4 -24.55 -2.03 8.47
C VAL A 4 -24.88 -0.54 8.55
N THR A 5 -24.05 0.25 9.23
CA THR A 5 -24.17 1.69 9.24
C THR A 5 -23.58 2.26 7.96
N ASP A 6 -24.49 2.76 7.13
CA ASP A 6 -24.28 3.48 5.89
C ASP A 6 -23.52 4.79 6.18
N GLY A 7 -22.21 4.76 5.92
CA GLY A 7 -21.33 5.91 6.06
C GLY A 7 -21.43 6.80 4.83
N MET A 8 -22.31 7.81 4.93
CA MET A 8 -22.43 8.99 4.06
C MET A 8 -21.10 9.36 3.39
N ARG A 9 -20.95 9.08 2.09
CA ARG A 9 -19.93 9.73 1.27
C ARG A 9 -20.37 11.18 1.02
N PRO A 10 -19.54 12.19 1.31
CA PRO A 10 -19.81 13.51 0.77
C PRO A 10 -19.63 13.44 -0.75
N ALA A 11 -20.73 13.69 -1.47
CA ALA A 11 -20.72 13.88 -2.90
C ALA A 11 -19.78 15.07 -3.19
N ILE A 12 -18.70 14.80 -3.91
CA ILE A 12 -17.83 15.86 -4.46
C ILE A 12 -18.73 16.66 -5.41
N PRO A 13 -19.05 17.93 -5.11
CA PRO A 13 -19.86 18.73 -6.00
C PRO A 13 -19.14 18.82 -7.33
N GLY A 14 -19.86 18.48 -8.40
CA GLY A 14 -19.37 18.57 -9.75
C GLY A 14 -18.71 19.92 -9.97
N MET A 15 -17.45 19.88 -10.42
CA MET A 15 -16.87 20.98 -11.19
C MET A 15 -17.72 21.09 -12.46
N LEU A 16 -18.82 21.84 -12.34
CA LEU A 16 -19.59 22.35 -13.44
C LEU A 16 -18.61 23.03 -14.41
N GLY A 17 -18.63 22.57 -15.66
CA GLY A 17 -18.41 23.39 -16.83
C GLY A 17 -17.29 24.42 -16.77
N THR A 18 -16.04 23.98 -16.91
CA THR A 18 -15.00 24.81 -17.53
C THR A 18 -15.18 24.92 -19.05
N ARG A 19 -16.37 24.59 -19.58
CA ARG A 19 -16.74 24.67 -20.99
C ARG A 19 -17.35 26.03 -21.39
N ASP A 20 -17.68 26.89 -20.44
CA ASP A 20 -18.34 28.18 -20.73
C ASP A 20 -17.38 29.38 -20.79
N PHE A 21 -16.06 29.16 -20.74
CA PHE A 21 -15.07 30.25 -20.92
C PHE A 21 -14.63 30.45 -22.37
N LEU A 22 -15.24 29.75 -23.32
CA LEU A 22 -14.93 29.86 -24.74
C LEU A 22 -16.05 30.58 -25.50
N ASP A 23 -16.40 31.80 -25.08
CA ASP A 23 -16.83 32.82 -26.04
C ASP A 23 -15.58 33.35 -26.78
N ASN A 24 -14.91 32.43 -27.48
CA ASN A 24 -13.66 32.67 -28.18
C ASN A 24 -13.86 33.48 -29.47
N GLY A 25 -15.10 33.72 -29.88
CA GLY A 25 -15.44 34.61 -31.00
C GLY A 25 -15.31 36.08 -30.60
N SER A 26 -15.94 36.47 -29.49
CA SER A 26 -15.99 37.86 -29.04
C SER A 26 -14.62 38.44 -28.67
N PHE A 27 -13.84 37.74 -27.85
CA PHE A 27 -12.55 38.26 -27.38
C PHE A 27 -11.49 38.32 -28.49
N HIS A 28 -11.42 37.28 -29.31
CA HIS A 28 -10.52 37.24 -30.47
C HIS A 28 -10.89 38.31 -31.50
N ASP A 29 -12.19 38.58 -31.71
CA ASP A 29 -12.65 39.65 -32.58
C ASP A 29 -12.42 41.05 -32.01
N VAL A 30 -12.50 41.22 -30.69
CA VAL A 30 -12.14 42.49 -30.02
C VAL A 30 -10.64 42.76 -30.13
N ILE A 31 -9.79 41.77 -29.87
CA ILE A 31 -8.34 41.88 -30.04
C ILE A 31 -8.00 42.17 -31.50
N ARG A 32 -8.58 41.42 -32.44
CA ARG A 32 -8.42 41.63 -33.88
C ARG A 32 -8.81 43.06 -34.28
N LYS A 33 -10.00 43.54 -33.90
CA LYS A 33 -10.46 44.90 -34.19
C LYS A 33 -9.54 45.95 -33.57
N ARG A 34 -9.07 45.74 -32.33
CA ARG A 34 -8.14 46.64 -31.65
C ARG A 34 -6.80 46.71 -32.38
N LEU A 35 -6.24 45.58 -32.81
CA LEU A 35 -5.01 45.51 -33.60
C LEU A 35 -5.15 46.13 -35.00
N LEU A 36 -6.32 46.01 -35.65
CA LEU A 36 -6.59 46.63 -36.95
C LEU A 36 -6.79 48.15 -36.86
N ILE A 37 -7.29 48.66 -35.73
CA ILE A 37 -7.54 50.09 -35.50
C ILE A 37 -6.30 50.79 -34.93
N ASP A 38 -5.59 50.16 -33.98
CA ASP A 38 -4.39 50.71 -33.32
C ASP A 38 -3.08 50.27 -33.98
N GLY A 39 -3.12 49.30 -34.91
CA GLY A 39 -1.96 48.91 -35.70
C GLY A 39 -1.55 50.05 -36.63
N ASP A 40 -0.24 50.14 -36.93
CA ASP A 40 0.40 51.15 -37.79
C ASP A 40 -0.30 51.32 -39.18
N GLY A 41 -1.18 50.40 -39.57
CA GLY A 41 -1.89 50.34 -40.85
C GLY A 41 -2.83 51.51 -41.17
N ALA A 42 -3.41 52.19 -40.18
CA ALA A 42 -4.19 53.41 -40.43
C ALA A 42 -3.29 54.64 -40.70
N GLY A 43 -2.05 54.61 -40.20
CA GLY A 43 -1.04 55.65 -40.41
C GLY A 43 -0.43 55.58 -41.80
N ASP A 44 -0.18 54.38 -42.32
CA ASP A 44 0.45 54.17 -43.63
C ASP A 44 -0.43 54.62 -44.79
N ASP A 45 -1.72 54.28 -44.81
CA ASP A 45 -2.63 54.75 -45.85
C ASP A 45 -2.71 56.29 -45.89
N ARG A 46 -2.75 56.93 -44.71
CA ARG A 46 -2.68 58.39 -44.60
C ARG A 46 -1.35 58.95 -45.12
N ARG A 47 -0.22 58.31 -44.79
CA ARG A 47 1.12 58.72 -45.27
C ARG A 47 1.23 58.64 -46.80
N ILE A 48 0.75 57.54 -47.39
CA ILE A 48 0.74 57.34 -48.85
C ILE A 48 -0.17 58.37 -49.53
N ASN A 49 -1.37 58.61 -48.99
CA ASN A 49 -2.28 59.63 -49.51
C ASN A 49 -1.68 61.06 -49.45
N LEU A 50 -0.92 61.38 -48.41
CA LEU A 50 -0.20 62.65 -48.30
C LEU A 50 0.95 62.76 -49.29
N LEU A 51 1.68 61.66 -49.55
CA LEU A 51 2.73 61.60 -50.56
C LEU A 51 2.15 61.88 -51.95
N VAL A 52 1.04 61.24 -52.31
CA VAL A 52 0.34 61.44 -53.59
C VAL A 52 -0.13 62.89 -53.74
N LYS A 53 -0.75 63.48 -52.70
CA LYS A 53 -1.15 64.91 -52.73
C LYS A 53 0.05 65.85 -52.88
N SER A 54 1.17 65.54 -52.23
CA SER A 54 2.40 66.33 -52.32
C SER A 54 3.03 66.24 -53.72
N PHE A 55 3.00 65.06 -54.34
CA PHE A 55 3.42 64.85 -55.73
C PHE A 55 2.57 65.67 -56.71
N LEU A 56 1.24 65.60 -56.61
CA LEU A 56 0.34 66.38 -57.47
C LEU A 56 0.58 67.89 -57.31
N LYS A 57 0.81 68.37 -56.08
CA LYS A 57 1.13 69.76 -55.79
C LYS A 57 2.47 70.18 -56.40
N TRP A 58 3.47 69.30 -56.35
CA TRP A 58 4.78 69.53 -56.98
C TRP A 58 4.66 69.63 -58.50
N CYS A 59 3.84 68.79 -59.16
CA CYS A 59 3.59 68.92 -60.61
C CYS A 59 2.96 70.27 -61.00
N SER A 60 2.23 70.91 -60.09
CA SER A 60 1.60 72.23 -60.29
C SER A 60 2.41 73.43 -59.79
N SER A 61 3.66 73.24 -59.34
CA SER A 61 4.45 74.34 -58.77
C SER A 61 4.89 75.36 -59.83
N GLY A 62 4.62 76.64 -59.59
CA GLY A 62 4.90 77.73 -60.54
C GLY A 62 6.31 78.34 -60.47
N SER A 63 7.10 78.01 -59.43
CA SER A 63 8.46 78.50 -59.22
C SER A 63 9.45 77.37 -58.91
N GLN A 64 10.69 77.51 -59.38
CA GLN A 64 11.76 76.52 -59.21
C GLN A 64 12.15 76.30 -57.74
N GLU A 65 12.11 77.35 -56.92
CA GLU A 65 12.47 77.29 -55.48
C GLU A 65 11.39 76.56 -54.65
N GLU A 66 10.12 76.81 -54.96
CA GLU A 66 8.99 76.09 -54.37
C GLU A 66 8.99 74.62 -54.79
N GLY A 67 9.26 74.35 -56.08
CA GLY A 67 9.38 73.01 -56.62
C GLY A 67 10.46 72.18 -55.90
N TYR A 68 11.65 72.75 -55.68
CA TYR A 68 12.73 72.06 -54.97
C TYR A 68 12.35 71.73 -53.50
N SER A 69 11.71 72.68 -52.81
CA SER A 69 11.27 72.50 -51.42
C SER A 69 10.15 71.45 -51.26
N GLN A 70 9.28 71.29 -52.26
CA GLN A 70 8.27 70.22 -52.27
C GLN A 70 8.89 68.86 -52.61
N TYR A 71 9.86 68.83 -53.54
CA TYR A 71 10.59 67.62 -53.89
C TYR A 71 11.33 67.01 -52.68
N GLN A 72 12.03 67.82 -51.89
CA GLN A 72 12.71 67.35 -50.66
C GLN A 72 11.72 66.78 -49.63
N ARG A 73 10.56 67.41 -49.46
CA ARG A 73 9.48 66.90 -48.59
C ARG A 73 8.92 65.57 -49.08
N MET A 74 8.78 65.40 -50.38
CA MET A 74 8.34 64.15 -51.00
C MET A 74 9.36 63.03 -50.77
N LEU A 75 10.65 63.29 -50.97
CA LEU A 75 11.73 62.32 -50.69
C LEU A 75 11.74 61.90 -49.22
N SER A 76 11.62 62.85 -48.29
CA SER A 76 11.55 62.55 -46.86
C SER A 76 10.34 61.68 -46.51
N SER A 77 9.17 61.99 -47.10
CA SER A 77 7.95 61.20 -46.89
C SER A 77 8.06 59.79 -47.47
N LEU A 78 8.71 59.63 -48.63
CA LEU A 78 8.97 58.33 -49.24
C LEU A 78 9.89 57.47 -48.36
N SER A 79 10.98 58.05 -47.86
CA SER A 79 11.90 57.35 -46.93
C SER A 79 11.19 56.89 -45.65
N GLN A 80 10.24 57.66 -45.13
CA GLN A 80 9.42 57.25 -43.99
C GLN A 80 8.48 56.08 -44.33
N CYS A 81 7.92 56.05 -45.54
CA CYS A 81 7.08 54.94 -45.99
C CYS A 81 7.90 53.65 -46.13
N GLU A 82 9.10 53.74 -46.72
CA GLU A 82 10.03 52.60 -46.84
C GLU A 82 10.43 52.05 -45.47
N PHE A 83 10.75 52.95 -44.52
CA PHE A 83 11.08 52.56 -43.15
C PHE A 83 9.91 51.86 -42.45
N SER A 84 8.70 52.41 -42.57
CA SER A 84 7.48 51.82 -42.00
C SER A 84 7.22 50.41 -42.56
N MET A 85 7.37 50.24 -43.88
CA MET A 85 7.24 48.94 -44.53
C MET A 85 8.26 47.92 -43.99
N GLY A 86 9.54 48.31 -43.89
CA GLY A 86 10.58 47.46 -43.34
C GLY A 86 10.32 47.05 -41.89
N LYS A 87 9.84 47.99 -41.06
CA LYS A 87 9.45 47.72 -39.67
C LYS A 87 8.30 46.70 -39.61
N THR A 88 7.28 46.84 -40.44
CA THR A 88 6.14 45.91 -40.48
C THR A 88 6.57 44.48 -40.83
N LEU A 89 7.49 44.31 -41.78
CA LEU A 89 8.04 43.00 -42.11
C LEU A 89 8.81 42.36 -40.95
N LEU A 90 9.60 43.16 -40.22
CA LEU A 90 10.33 42.68 -39.04
C LEU A 90 9.39 42.28 -37.89
N VAL A 91 8.34 43.07 -37.65
CA VAL A 91 7.31 42.73 -36.65
C VAL A 91 6.55 41.46 -37.05
N HIS A 92 6.24 41.30 -38.34
CA HIS A 92 5.61 40.08 -38.84
C HIS A 92 6.49 38.85 -38.63
N ASP A 93 7.79 38.91 -38.96
CA ASP A 93 8.73 37.81 -38.71
C ASP A 93 8.86 37.49 -37.20
N MET A 94 8.93 38.52 -36.37
CA MET A 94 8.92 38.36 -34.91
C MET A 94 7.66 37.62 -34.44
N ASN A 95 6.48 38.01 -34.93
CA ASN A 95 5.20 37.38 -34.58
C ASN A 95 5.15 35.91 -35.03
N LEU A 96 5.70 35.57 -36.21
CA LEU A 96 5.81 34.18 -36.66
C LEU A 96 6.64 33.36 -35.67
N ARG A 97 7.80 33.87 -35.26
CA ARG A 97 8.67 33.22 -34.28
C ARG A 97 8.01 33.09 -32.90
N GLU A 98 7.24 34.09 -32.47
CA GLU A 98 6.46 34.01 -31.24
C GLU A 98 5.37 32.94 -31.31
N MET A 99 4.64 32.83 -32.43
CA MET A 99 3.66 31.76 -32.62
C MET A 99 4.28 30.37 -32.54
N GLU A 100 5.43 30.15 -33.18
CA GLU A 100 6.17 28.89 -33.06
C GLU A 100 6.60 28.60 -31.62
N ASN A 101 6.99 29.63 -30.87
CA ASN A 101 7.37 29.49 -29.47
C ASN A 101 6.16 29.12 -28.59
N TYR A 102 5.00 29.73 -28.83
CA TYR A 102 3.77 29.39 -28.11
C TYR A 102 3.32 27.96 -28.40
N GLU A 103 3.45 27.50 -29.64
CA GLU A 103 3.14 26.11 -29.99
C GLU A 103 4.04 25.12 -29.24
N LYS A 104 5.34 25.42 -29.13
CA LYS A 104 6.28 24.59 -28.34
C LYS A 104 5.90 24.56 -26.86
N ILE A 105 5.62 25.73 -26.28
CA ILE A 105 5.18 25.83 -24.88
C ILE A 105 3.90 25.03 -24.66
N TYR A 106 2.96 25.07 -25.61
CA TYR A 106 1.71 24.32 -25.52
C TYR A 106 1.97 22.81 -25.48
N VAL A 107 2.79 22.29 -26.39
CA VAL A 107 3.19 20.87 -26.42
C VAL A 107 3.93 20.46 -25.13
N ASP A 108 4.82 21.30 -24.61
CA ASP A 108 5.55 21.05 -23.37
C ASP A 108 4.61 20.98 -22.16
N ILE A 109 3.61 21.86 -22.10
CA ILE A 109 2.58 21.85 -21.05
C ILE A 109 1.74 20.56 -21.15
N GLU A 110 1.28 20.18 -22.34
CA GLU A 110 0.50 18.94 -22.53
C GLU A 110 1.30 17.70 -22.11
N SER A 111 2.58 17.63 -22.50
CA SER A 111 3.51 16.58 -22.09
C SER A 111 3.69 16.55 -20.55
N GLY A 112 3.86 17.73 -19.93
CA GLY A 112 3.96 17.87 -18.49
C GLY A 112 2.71 17.39 -17.75
N ILE A 113 1.52 17.69 -18.29
CA ILE A 113 0.23 17.22 -17.76
C ILE A 113 0.13 15.69 -17.86
N ALA A 114 0.48 15.11 -19.00
CA ALA A 114 0.46 13.66 -19.19
C ALA A 114 1.41 12.95 -18.20
N ALA A 115 2.63 13.45 -18.05
CA ALA A 115 3.60 12.92 -17.10
C ALA A 115 3.13 13.04 -15.64
N ALA A 116 2.44 14.14 -15.29
CA ALA A 116 1.85 14.31 -13.96
C ALA A 116 0.73 13.29 -13.70
N HIS A 117 -0.13 13.04 -14.68
CA HIS A 117 -1.17 12.00 -14.59
C HIS A 117 -0.59 10.60 -14.40
N GLU A 118 0.49 10.28 -15.08
CA GLU A 118 1.21 9.01 -14.91
C GLU A 118 1.76 8.88 -13.49
N LYS A 119 2.45 9.90 -12.99
CA LYS A 119 2.97 9.94 -11.60
C LYS A 119 1.86 9.77 -10.56
N ILE A 120 0.71 10.42 -10.76
CA ILE A 120 -0.45 10.26 -9.87
C ILE A 120 -0.93 8.81 -9.86
N THR A 121 -1.01 8.19 -11.04
CA THR A 121 -1.46 6.80 -11.17
C THR A 121 -0.49 5.84 -10.48
N GLU A 122 0.80 6.06 -10.62
CA GLU A 122 1.83 5.26 -9.97
C GLU A 122 1.82 5.44 -8.44
N CYS A 123 1.75 6.68 -7.95
CA CYS A 123 1.61 6.97 -6.52
C CYS A 123 0.36 6.29 -5.91
N LYS A 124 -0.76 6.25 -6.64
CA LYS A 124 -1.97 5.53 -6.19
C LYS A 124 -1.71 4.02 -6.05
N LYS A 125 -0.98 3.39 -6.97
CA LYS A 125 -0.62 1.97 -6.86
C LYS A 125 0.28 1.73 -5.65
N GLN A 126 1.31 2.55 -5.48
CA GLN A 126 2.24 2.44 -4.35
C GLN A 126 1.53 2.61 -3.00
N ILE A 127 0.57 3.53 -2.90
CA ILE A 127 -0.20 3.72 -1.66
C ILE A 127 -1.03 2.47 -1.30
N LEU A 128 -1.61 1.80 -2.30
CA LEU A 128 -2.39 0.58 -2.07
C LEU A 128 -1.49 -0.56 -1.60
N GLN A 129 -0.30 -0.70 -2.20
CA GLN A 129 0.69 -1.68 -1.77
C GLN A 129 1.19 -1.40 -0.35
N ALA A 130 1.53 -0.14 -0.03
CA ALA A 130 1.98 0.25 1.30
C ALA A 130 0.89 -0.01 2.36
N LYS A 131 -0.38 0.27 2.06
CA LYS A 131 -1.52 -0.06 2.93
C LYS A 131 -1.62 -1.57 3.17
N ARG A 132 -1.46 -2.39 2.14
CA ARG A 132 -1.46 -3.86 2.28
C ARG A 132 -0.32 -4.33 3.18
N ILE A 133 0.89 -3.85 2.97
CA ILE A 133 2.06 -4.20 3.80
C ILE A 133 1.81 -3.80 5.26
N ARG A 134 1.27 -2.60 5.50
CA ARG A 134 0.92 -2.14 6.85
C ARG A 134 -0.11 -3.05 7.52
N LYS A 135 -1.16 -3.45 6.79
CA LYS A 135 -2.19 -4.37 7.31
C LYS A 135 -1.56 -5.72 7.69
N ASN A 136 -0.76 -6.30 6.80
CA ASN A 136 -0.08 -7.57 7.07
C ASN A 136 0.83 -7.46 8.30
N ARG A 137 1.59 -6.36 8.44
CA ARG A 137 2.43 -6.10 9.62
C ARG A 137 1.60 -6.05 10.91
N GLN A 138 0.45 -5.40 10.89
CA GLN A 138 -0.44 -5.35 12.06
C GLN A 138 -0.99 -6.73 12.42
N GLU A 139 -1.32 -7.58 11.43
CA GLU A 139 -1.75 -8.96 11.66
C GLU A 139 -0.62 -9.80 12.27
N TYR A 140 0.62 -9.67 11.78
CA TYR A 140 1.78 -10.33 12.37
C TYR A 140 2.05 -9.85 13.80
N ASP A 141 2.01 -8.55 14.06
CA ASP A 141 2.21 -7.99 15.40
C ASP A 141 1.12 -8.46 16.38
N ALA A 142 -0.13 -8.56 15.92
CA ALA A 142 -1.23 -9.08 16.72
C ALA A 142 -1.02 -10.57 17.06
N LEU A 143 -0.64 -11.39 16.09
CA LEU A 143 -0.36 -12.81 16.31
C LEU A 143 0.85 -13.00 17.23
N ALA A 144 1.92 -12.21 17.04
CA ALA A 144 3.11 -12.25 17.89
C ALA A 144 2.77 -11.92 19.35
N LYS A 145 1.89 -10.94 19.60
CA LYS A 145 1.41 -10.64 20.96
C LYS A 145 0.66 -11.81 21.59
N VAL A 146 -0.16 -12.52 20.82
CA VAL A 146 -0.86 -13.72 21.31
C VAL A 146 0.15 -14.83 21.62
N ILE A 147 1.12 -15.07 20.75
CA ILE A 147 2.18 -16.07 20.96
C ILE A 147 2.98 -15.77 22.23
N GLN A 148 3.30 -14.49 22.48
CA GLN A 148 4.03 -14.06 23.69
C GLN A 148 3.27 -14.28 25.00
N GLN A 149 1.96 -14.53 24.97
CA GLN A 149 1.20 -14.91 26.17
C GLN A 149 1.44 -16.37 26.58
N HIS A 150 1.97 -17.20 25.67
CA HIS A 150 2.32 -18.58 25.95
C HIS A 150 3.77 -18.71 26.42
N PRO A 151 4.07 -19.69 27.29
CA PRO A 151 5.43 -19.93 27.77
C PRO A 151 6.36 -20.34 26.63
N ASP A 152 7.66 -20.13 26.83
CA ASP A 152 8.65 -20.44 25.83
C ASP A 152 8.64 -21.95 25.49
N ARG A 153 8.76 -22.23 24.19
CA ARG A 153 8.70 -23.60 23.68
C ARG A 153 9.86 -24.45 24.20
N HIS A 154 11.05 -23.87 24.35
CA HIS A 154 12.22 -24.60 24.82
C HIS A 154 12.09 -24.95 26.30
N GLU A 155 11.59 -24.00 27.11
CA GLU A 155 11.31 -24.25 28.53
C GLU A 155 10.26 -25.33 28.74
N THR A 156 9.15 -25.27 28.00
CA THR A 156 8.09 -26.29 28.08
C THR A 156 8.57 -27.67 27.65
N LEU A 157 9.41 -27.77 26.60
CA LEU A 157 10.02 -29.04 26.20
C LEU A 157 10.93 -29.62 27.28
N LYS A 158 11.73 -28.79 27.95
CA LYS A 158 12.61 -29.22 29.04
C LYS A 158 11.82 -29.74 30.24
N GLN A 159 10.72 -29.08 30.60
CA GLN A 159 9.82 -29.56 31.65
C GLN A 159 9.18 -30.90 31.29
N LEU A 160 8.77 -31.06 30.03
CA LEU A 160 8.18 -32.29 29.52
C LEU A 160 9.16 -33.47 29.59
N GLU A 161 10.43 -33.24 29.23
CA GLU A 161 11.49 -34.26 29.35
C GLU A 161 11.77 -34.64 30.81
N ALA A 162 11.74 -33.67 31.74
CA ALA A 162 11.92 -33.93 33.16
C ALA A 162 10.75 -34.76 33.73
N LEU A 163 9.50 -34.40 33.39
CA LEU A 163 8.29 -35.14 33.76
C LEU A 163 8.30 -36.58 33.19
N ASP A 164 8.75 -36.77 31.95
CA ASP A 164 8.86 -38.11 31.35
C ASP A 164 9.88 -39.00 32.09
N LYS A 165 11.02 -38.42 32.50
CA LYS A 165 12.01 -39.13 33.33
C LYS A 165 11.43 -39.51 34.69
N GLU A 166 10.71 -38.61 35.35
CA GLU A 166 10.07 -38.87 36.64
C GLU A 166 8.98 -39.94 36.53
N LEU A 167 8.16 -39.89 35.48
CA LEU A 167 7.16 -40.92 35.18
C LEU A 167 7.78 -42.32 35.02
N LYS A 168 8.88 -42.42 34.27
CA LYS A 168 9.62 -43.68 34.10
C LYS A 168 10.16 -44.20 35.43
N GLN A 169 10.72 -43.32 36.27
CA GLN A 169 11.20 -43.69 37.61
C GLN A 169 10.08 -44.17 38.52
N LEU A 170 8.94 -43.47 38.54
CA LEU A 170 7.76 -43.85 39.32
C LEU A 170 7.17 -45.18 38.83
N SER A 171 7.10 -45.39 37.52
CA SER A 171 6.65 -46.66 36.94
C SER A 171 7.54 -47.83 37.37
N HIS A 172 8.86 -47.66 37.30
CA HIS A 172 9.79 -48.70 37.74
C HIS A 172 9.70 -48.95 39.26
N THR A 173 9.50 -47.89 40.05
CA THR A 173 9.33 -48.02 41.50
C THR A 173 8.03 -48.75 41.84
N LYS A 174 6.94 -48.46 41.12
CA LYS A 174 5.66 -49.14 41.26
C LYS A 174 5.82 -50.64 40.97
N GLU A 175 6.42 -50.99 39.83
CA GLU A 175 6.69 -52.38 39.43
C GLU A 175 7.50 -53.11 40.52
N ASN A 176 8.58 -52.50 41.01
CA ASN A 176 9.39 -53.06 42.09
C ASN A 176 8.60 -53.28 43.40
N VAL A 177 7.62 -52.44 43.71
CA VAL A 177 6.77 -52.60 44.90
C VAL A 177 5.71 -53.69 44.67
N GLU A 178 5.13 -53.77 43.48
CA GLU A 178 4.21 -54.83 43.09
C GLU A 178 4.89 -56.21 43.15
N ASP A 179 6.13 -56.32 42.64
CA ASP A 179 6.94 -57.54 42.73
C ASP A 179 7.22 -57.95 44.18
N LYS A 180 7.59 -56.99 45.03
CA LYS A 180 7.78 -57.25 46.47
C LYS A 180 6.49 -57.70 47.14
N LEU A 181 5.36 -57.07 46.83
CA LEU A 181 4.06 -57.44 47.37
C LEU A 181 3.68 -58.86 46.95
N GLU A 182 3.89 -59.21 45.68
CA GLU A 182 3.61 -60.56 45.17
C GLU A 182 4.51 -61.61 45.83
N LEU A 183 5.81 -61.30 45.99
CA LEU A 183 6.74 -62.17 46.72
C LEU A 183 6.27 -62.39 48.17
N ARG A 184 5.85 -61.33 48.87
CA ARG A 184 5.31 -61.46 50.24
C ARG A 184 4.03 -62.29 50.27
N ARG A 185 3.12 -62.12 49.30
CA ARG A 185 1.92 -62.98 49.17
C ARG A 185 2.29 -64.45 49.01
N LYS A 186 3.28 -64.77 48.15
CA LYS A 186 3.79 -66.14 47.97
C LYS A 186 4.41 -66.70 49.26
N GLN A 187 5.21 -65.89 49.98
CA GLN A 187 5.79 -66.28 51.27
C GLN A 187 4.71 -66.57 52.34
N PHE A 188 3.67 -65.73 52.43
CA PHE A 188 2.55 -65.95 53.33
C PHE A 188 1.75 -67.21 52.97
N TYR A 189 1.58 -67.49 51.68
CA TYR A 189 0.92 -68.72 51.23
C TYR A 189 1.68 -69.97 51.68
N VAL A 190 3.01 -69.98 51.50
CA VAL A 190 3.87 -71.09 51.99
C VAL A 190 3.74 -71.25 53.50
N LEU A 191 3.82 -70.15 54.27
CA LEU A 191 3.65 -70.21 55.72
C LEU A 191 2.28 -70.79 56.10
N LEU A 192 1.20 -70.35 55.45
CA LEU A 192 -0.14 -70.84 55.72
C LEU A 192 -0.27 -72.34 55.40
N SER A 193 0.30 -72.81 54.29
CA SER A 193 0.36 -74.24 53.96
C SER A 193 1.10 -75.04 55.03
N THR A 194 2.27 -74.57 55.49
CA THR A 194 3.01 -75.27 56.55
C THR A 194 2.24 -75.31 57.88
N ILE A 195 1.53 -74.23 58.24
CA ILE A 195 0.65 -74.22 59.42
C ILE A 195 -0.46 -75.27 59.26
N HIS A 196 -1.06 -75.36 58.07
CA HIS A 196 -2.14 -76.33 57.80
C HIS A 196 -1.63 -77.78 57.85
N GLU A 197 -0.44 -78.04 57.31
CA GLU A 197 0.22 -79.35 57.39
C GLU A 197 0.55 -79.73 58.84
N LEU A 198 1.05 -78.78 59.65
CA LEU A 198 1.30 -79.00 61.07
C LEU A 198 0.00 -79.25 61.85
N GLN A 199 -1.07 -78.51 61.56
CA GLN A 199 -2.40 -78.76 62.14
C GLN A 199 -2.90 -80.16 61.78
N GLN A 200 -2.77 -80.56 60.52
CA GLN A 200 -3.16 -81.90 60.07
C GLN A 200 -2.31 -83.00 60.71
N THR A 201 -1.01 -82.75 60.94
CA THR A 201 -0.13 -83.67 61.65
C THR A 201 -0.56 -83.82 63.11
N LEU A 202 -0.84 -82.71 63.80
CA LEU A 202 -1.35 -82.73 65.18
C LEU A 202 -2.70 -83.46 65.28
N GLU A 203 -3.64 -83.19 64.36
CA GLU A 203 -4.92 -83.91 64.32
C GLU A 203 -4.76 -85.41 64.06
N ASN A 204 -3.74 -85.82 63.31
CA ASN A 204 -3.43 -87.22 63.06
C ASN A 204 -2.76 -87.88 64.28
N ASP A 205 -1.86 -87.17 64.96
CA ASP A 205 -1.22 -87.63 66.20
C ASP A 205 -2.23 -87.77 67.34
N ASP A 206 -3.19 -86.85 67.46
CA ASP A 206 -4.30 -86.94 68.43
C ASP A 206 -5.17 -88.19 68.16
N LYS A 207 -5.47 -88.49 66.88
CA LYS A 207 -6.19 -89.73 66.50
C LYS A 207 -5.41 -91.01 66.82
N LEU A 208 -4.09 -91.01 66.59
CA LEU A 208 -3.22 -92.16 66.90
C LEU A 208 -3.04 -92.35 68.42
N ALA A 209 -3.07 -91.27 69.20
CA ALA A 209 -3.03 -91.32 70.66
C ALA A 209 -4.36 -91.85 71.26
N GLU A 210 -5.51 -91.52 70.66
CA GLU A 210 -6.81 -92.10 71.01
C GLU A 210 -6.86 -93.61 70.67
N GLU A 211 -6.30 -94.04 69.53
CA GLU A 211 -6.19 -95.48 69.19
C GLU A 211 -5.21 -96.26 70.09
N SER A 212 -4.24 -95.58 70.72
CA SER A 212 -3.23 -96.22 71.59
C SER A 212 -3.66 -96.36 73.06
N GLN A 213 -4.74 -95.70 73.49
CA GLN A 213 -5.28 -95.82 74.86
C GLN A 213 -6.44 -96.82 74.97
N GLU A 214 -6.95 -97.37 73.87
CA GLU A 214 -7.92 -98.48 73.86
C GLU A 214 -7.27 -99.83 73.51
N SER A 215 -6.31 -100.32 74.31
CA SER A 215 -6.20 -101.77 74.59
C SER A 215 -5.24 -102.12 75.75
N PRO A 216 -5.75 -102.43 76.95
CA PRO A 216 -5.07 -103.25 77.95
C PRO A 216 -5.44 -104.73 77.83
N MET A 217 -4.43 -105.57 78.08
CA MET A 217 -4.41 -106.98 78.49
C MET A 217 -5.67 -107.50 79.21
N GLU A 218 -6.13 -108.73 78.87
CA GLU A 218 -6.30 -109.81 79.87
C GLU A 218 -6.48 -111.23 79.27
N THR A 219 -5.98 -112.19 80.03
CA THR A 219 -5.80 -113.63 79.81
C THR A 219 -6.97 -114.51 80.30
N GLN A 220 -7.01 -115.75 79.77
CA GLN A 220 -7.31 -117.06 80.40
C GLN A 220 -8.72 -117.73 80.34
N ASN A 221 -8.73 -118.88 79.62
CA ASN A 221 -9.15 -120.28 79.96
C ASN A 221 -10.58 -120.60 80.46
N PRO A 222 -11.11 -121.82 80.20
CA PRO A 222 -10.48 -123.15 80.33
C PRO A 222 -10.31 -123.97 79.05
#